data_AF-A0A0L1LP41-F1
#
_entry.id   AF-A0A0L1LP41-F1
#
_cell.length_a   1.000
_cell.length_b   1.000
_cell.length_c   1.000
_cell.angle_alpha   90.00
_cell.angle_beta   90.00
_cell.angle_gamma   90.00
#
_symmetry.space_group_name_H-M   'P 1'
#
loop_
_entity.id
_entity.type
_entity.pdbx_description
1 polymer ?
#
loop_
_entity_poly.entity_id
_entity_poly.type
_entity_poly.pdbx_seq_one_letter_code
_entity_poly.pdbx_strand_id
1 'polypeptide(L)'
;MSDALWAARLGDALNHTSMMADILGGVLEVAANIAITALATAAVVAATGITVVTGGLGCVVLGLVVGTIVGLAMSKTGADKGLSNWCEKISNALFPPTVQANILTGSTNTLTNNIPAARAAGAIPSHVAPAGTELEAPEPEAEASYLDMAESFFSQMWRPTVATPAPGAVPKPLDLLVCMKHPPMPPQFMAEGSDKVTINGQPAVRSGDRSTCDAKVVSSGLISSNVTIGGGSVVVR
;
A
#
# COMPACT_ATOMS: atom_id res chain seq x y z
N MET A 1 20.48 6.14 4.16
CA MET A 1 20.38 6.54 2.75
C MET A 1 18.91 6.46 2.37
N SER A 2 18.33 7.49 1.76
CA SER A 2 17.02 7.35 1.14
C SER A 2 17.09 6.20 0.16
N ASP A 3 16.21 5.20 0.29
CA ASP A 3 16.13 4.09 -0.68
C ASP A 3 15.96 4.72 -2.07
N ALA A 4 16.98 4.58 -2.91
CA ALA A 4 16.96 5.17 -4.24
C ALA A 4 15.83 4.52 -5.04
N LEU A 5 14.90 5.33 -5.55
CA LEU A 5 13.79 4.86 -6.36
C LEU A 5 14.27 4.66 -7.80
N TRP A 6 14.83 3.49 -8.09
CA TRP A 6 15.40 3.15 -9.38
C TRP A 6 14.31 3.05 -10.44
N ALA A 7 14.56 3.60 -11.63
CA ALA A 7 13.64 3.53 -12.75
C ALA A 7 13.48 2.09 -13.24
N ALA A 8 12.25 1.62 -13.40
CA ALA A 8 11.95 0.31 -13.94
C ALA A 8 11.86 0.34 -15.47
N ARG A 9 12.15 -0.80 -16.08
CA ARG A 9 12.24 -1.02 -17.53
C ARG A 9 11.59 -2.34 -17.90
N LEU A 10 11.33 -2.52 -19.19
CA LEU A 10 10.95 -3.81 -19.74
C LEU A 10 11.96 -4.89 -19.32
N GLY A 11 11.45 -6.03 -18.87
CA GLY A 11 12.23 -7.18 -18.41
C GLY A 11 12.67 -7.13 -16.95
N ASP A 12 12.60 -5.97 -16.30
CA ASP A 12 12.97 -5.84 -14.89
C ASP A 12 12.09 -6.75 -14.01
N ALA A 13 12.69 -7.24 -12.93
CA ALA A 13 12.10 -8.26 -12.08
C ALA A 13 11.12 -7.67 -11.07
N LEU A 14 10.12 -8.45 -10.71
CA LEU A 14 9.23 -8.20 -9.59
C LEU A 14 9.32 -9.35 -8.59
N ASN A 15 9.42 -8.96 -7.33
CA ASN A 15 9.42 -9.82 -6.19
C ASN A 15 8.02 -9.96 -5.63
N HIS A 16 7.65 -11.18 -5.27
CA HIS A 16 6.56 -11.41 -4.35
C HIS A 16 7.10 -11.59 -2.94
N THR A 17 6.41 -10.99 -1.98
CA THR A 17 6.55 -11.37 -0.57
C THR A 17 6.22 -12.85 -0.41
N SER A 18 6.91 -13.49 0.54
CA SER A 18 6.62 -14.86 0.90
C SER A 18 5.32 -14.90 1.71
N MET A 19 4.52 -15.96 1.55
CA MET A 19 3.27 -16.11 2.31
C MET A 19 3.51 -16.02 3.82
N MET A 20 4.65 -16.53 4.30
CA MET A 20 5.02 -16.45 5.70
C MET A 20 5.40 -15.02 6.13
N ALA A 21 6.05 -14.24 5.25
CA ALA A 21 6.31 -12.82 5.52
C ALA A 21 5.02 -12.00 5.60
N ASP A 22 4.03 -12.30 4.76
CA ASP A 22 2.73 -11.62 4.80
C ASP A 22 1.98 -11.93 6.11
N ILE A 23 1.91 -13.20 6.49
CA ILE A 23 1.28 -13.64 7.75
C ILE A 23 2.00 -13.02 8.95
N LEU A 24 3.33 -13.13 9.01
CA LEU A 24 4.11 -12.57 10.11
C LEU A 24 4.01 -11.05 10.16
N GLY A 25 4.05 -10.37 9.01
CA GLY A 25 3.90 -8.92 8.91
C GLY A 25 2.56 -8.45 9.45
N GLY A 26 1.47 -9.11 9.04
CA GLY A 26 0.11 -8.80 9.52
C GLY A 26 -0.06 -9.06 11.03
N VAL A 27 0.45 -10.19 11.54
CA VAL A 27 0.41 -10.48 12.99
C VAL A 27 1.22 -9.44 13.78
N LEU A 28 2.40 -9.06 13.27
CA LEU A 28 3.26 -8.07 13.91
C LEU A 28 2.59 -6.68 13.92
N GLU A 29 1.94 -6.28 12.84
CA GLU A 29 1.19 -5.03 12.75
C GLU A 29 0.02 -4.98 13.72
N VAL A 30 -0.76 -6.07 13.83
CA VAL A 30 -1.85 -6.16 14.82
C VAL A 30 -1.30 -6.09 16.24
N ALA A 31 -0.25 -6.84 16.56
CA ALA A 31 0.38 -6.83 17.88
C ALA A 31 0.93 -5.44 18.25
N ALA A 32 1.56 -4.76 17.29
CA ALA A 32 2.09 -3.42 17.50
C ALA A 32 0.98 -2.38 17.74
N ASN A 33 -0.10 -2.42 16.96
CA ASN A 33 -1.25 -1.52 17.16
C ASN A 33 -1.94 -1.77 18.52
N ILE A 34 -2.06 -3.03 18.96
CA ILE A 34 -2.56 -3.38 20.30
C ILE A 34 -1.64 -2.80 21.38
N ALA A 35 -0.32 -2.97 21.24
CA ALA A 35 0.64 -2.45 22.21
C ALA A 35 0.62 -0.92 22.30
N ILE A 36 0.57 -0.22 21.16
CA ILE A 36 0.47 1.24 21.08
C ILE A 36 -0.83 1.71 21.75
N THR A 37 -1.96 1.08 21.43
CA THR A 37 -3.27 1.42 22.02
C THR A 37 -3.29 1.16 23.53
N ALA A 38 -2.72 0.04 23.99
CA ALA A 38 -2.62 -0.28 25.40
C ALA A 38 -1.77 0.74 26.16
N LEU A 39 -0.61 1.14 25.60
CA LEU A 39 0.26 2.17 26.17
C LEU A 39 -0.43 3.53 26.24
N ALA A 40 -1.10 3.94 25.16
CA ALA A 40 -1.86 5.19 25.13
C ALA A 40 -3.00 5.18 26.16
N THR A 41 -3.70 4.05 26.29
CA THR A 41 -4.79 3.88 27.26
C THR A 41 -4.26 3.96 28.68
N ALA A 42 -3.15 3.30 28.99
CA ALA A 42 -2.50 3.38 30.30
C ALA A 42 -2.05 4.80 30.65
N ALA A 43 -1.52 5.55 29.67
CA ALA A 43 -1.15 6.95 29.86
C ALA A 43 -2.35 7.85 30.17
N VAL A 44 -3.49 7.65 29.48
CA VAL A 44 -4.73 8.38 29.76
C VAL A 44 -5.25 8.07 31.17
N VAL A 45 -5.24 6.80 31.57
CA VAL A 45 -5.62 6.38 32.93
C VAL A 45 -4.74 7.04 33.99
N ALA A 46 -3.43 7.03 33.80
CA ALA A 46 -2.49 7.67 34.71
C ALA A 46 -2.68 9.20 34.80
N ALA A 47 -2.93 9.85 33.66
CA ALA A 47 -3.10 11.31 33.61
C ALA A 47 -4.43 11.80 34.17
N THR A 48 -5.51 11.02 34.01
CA THR A 48 -6.87 11.40 34.43
C THR A 48 -7.24 10.87 35.81
N GLY A 49 -6.46 9.95 36.38
CA GLY A 49 -6.74 9.32 37.66
C GLY A 49 -7.97 8.39 37.64
N ILE A 50 -8.48 8.02 36.45
CA ILE A 50 -9.64 7.15 36.30
C ILE A 50 -9.25 5.74 36.74
N THR A 51 -9.79 5.27 37.86
CA THR A 51 -9.60 3.88 38.31
C THR A 51 -10.44 2.94 37.46
N VAL A 52 -9.85 2.37 36.41
CA VAL A 52 -10.51 1.35 35.60
C VAL A 52 -10.23 -0.02 36.22
N VAL A 53 -11.24 -0.61 36.87
CA VAL A 53 -11.13 -1.96 37.44
C VAL A 53 -10.91 -2.95 36.29
N THR A 54 -9.84 -3.74 36.41
CA THR A 54 -9.14 -4.56 35.41
C THR A 54 -10.00 -5.59 34.65
N GLY A 55 -10.98 -5.13 33.87
CA GLY A 55 -11.81 -5.98 33.00
C GLY A 55 -13.27 -5.57 32.87
N GLY A 56 -13.72 -4.48 33.50
CA GLY A 56 -15.10 -3.99 33.35
C GLY A 56 -15.36 -3.36 31.97
N LEU A 57 -16.64 -3.17 31.64
CA LEU A 57 -17.07 -2.52 30.39
C LEU A 57 -16.37 -1.16 30.17
N GLY A 58 -16.06 -0.44 31.26
CA GLY A 58 -15.34 0.84 31.22
C GLY A 58 -13.92 0.75 30.65
N CYS A 59 -13.19 -0.35 30.89
CA CYS A 59 -11.87 -0.58 30.26
C CYS A 59 -12.01 -0.76 28.74
N VAL A 60 -13.02 -1.51 28.32
CA VAL A 60 -13.28 -1.79 26.91
C VAL A 60 -13.68 -0.51 26.18
N VAL A 61 -14.62 0.25 26.75
CA VAL A 61 -15.07 1.53 26.17
C VAL A 61 -13.93 2.55 26.13
N LEU A 62 -13.14 2.68 27.20
CA LEU A 62 -11.99 3.59 27.21
C LEU A 62 -10.94 3.18 26.19
N GLY A 63 -10.60 1.89 26.11
CA GLY A 63 -9.65 1.37 25.13
C GLY A 63 -10.11 1.58 23.69
N LEU A 64 -11.41 1.44 23.41
CA LEU A 64 -11.98 1.73 22.09
C LEU A 64 -11.88 3.21 21.73
N VAL A 65 -12.23 4.11 22.66
CA VAL A 65 -12.16 5.56 22.44
C VAL A 65 -10.71 6.03 22.27
N VAL A 66 -9.79 5.54 23.10
CA VAL A 66 -8.37 5.87 22.96
C VAL A 66 -7.81 5.28 21.67
N GLY A 67 -8.16 4.02 21.35
CA GLY A 67 -7.74 3.35 20.13
C GLY A 67 -8.18 4.09 18.86
N THR A 68 -9.41 4.60 18.80
CA THR A 68 -9.89 5.37 17.64
C THR A 68 -9.16 6.70 17.50
N ILE A 69 -8.93 7.42 18.60
CA ILE A 69 -8.17 8.67 18.60
C ILE A 69 -6.72 8.43 18.16
N VAL A 70 -6.07 7.40 18.71
CA VAL A 70 -4.70 7.01 18.37
C VAL A 70 -4.60 6.60 16.91
N GLY A 71 -5.53 5.76 16.42
CA GLY A 71 -5.57 5.35 15.01
C GLY A 71 -5.73 6.54 14.06
N LEU A 72 -6.62 7.49 14.37
CA LEU A 72 -6.80 8.71 13.59
C LEU A 72 -5.57 9.63 13.64
N ALA A 73 -4.90 9.71 14.80
CA ALA A 73 -3.66 10.48 14.93
C ALA A 73 -2.52 9.83 14.14
N MET A 74 -2.41 8.50 14.16
CA MET A 74 -1.41 7.74 13.41
C MET A 74 -1.61 7.90 11.91
N SER A 75 -2.86 7.84 11.42
CA SER A 75 -3.14 8.02 9.98
C SER A 75 -2.83 9.44 9.50
N LYS A 76 -3.11 10.47 10.31
CA LYS A 76 -2.76 11.87 9.98
C LYS A 76 -1.26 12.13 9.98
N THR A 77 -0.52 11.47 10.87
CA THR A 77 0.93 11.64 10.98
C THR A 77 1.72 10.73 10.01
N GLY A 78 1.05 9.75 9.39
CA GLY A 78 1.70 8.71 8.57
C GLY A 78 2.45 7.66 9.40
N ALA A 79 2.25 7.64 10.72
CA ALA A 79 2.88 6.67 11.62
C ALA A 79 2.35 5.25 11.38
N ASP A 80 1.11 5.11 10.91
CA ASP A 80 0.53 3.87 10.42
C ASP A 80 1.37 3.27 9.28
N LYS A 81 1.65 4.05 8.23
CA LYS A 81 2.49 3.63 7.10
C LYS A 81 3.92 3.31 7.54
N GLY A 82 4.45 4.08 8.49
CA GLY A 82 5.77 3.81 9.09
C GLY A 82 5.81 2.47 9.81
N LEU A 83 4.76 2.16 10.58
CA LEU A 83 4.62 0.89 11.29
C LEU A 83 4.50 -0.29 10.33
N SER A 84 3.60 -0.23 9.35
CA SER A 84 3.42 -1.32 8.36
C SER A 84 4.71 -1.57 7.59
N ASN A 85 5.40 -0.52 7.13
CA ASN A 85 6.70 -0.65 6.46
C ASN A 85 7.77 -1.29 7.34
N TRP A 86 7.79 -0.99 8.64
CA TRP A 86 8.73 -1.58 9.58
C TRP A 86 8.41 -3.07 9.82
N CYS A 87 7.14 -3.42 9.99
CA CYS A 87 6.69 -4.80 10.11
C CYS A 87 7.03 -5.62 8.87
N GLU A 88 6.77 -5.09 7.67
CA GLU A 88 7.16 -5.70 6.40
C GLU A 88 8.67 -5.89 6.30
N LYS A 89 9.49 -4.93 6.74
CA LYS A 89 10.95 -5.07 6.71
C LYS A 89 11.44 -6.22 7.58
N ILE A 90 10.87 -6.37 8.78
CA ILE A 90 11.22 -7.47 9.69
C ILE A 90 10.78 -8.82 9.10
N SER A 91 9.54 -8.90 8.60
CA SER A 91 9.02 -10.15 8.08
C SER A 91 9.77 -10.59 6.81
N ASN A 92 10.09 -9.66 5.91
CA ASN A 92 10.90 -9.92 4.73
C ASN A 92 12.37 -10.21 5.06
N ALA A 93 12.90 -9.72 6.18
CA ALA A 93 14.25 -10.10 6.62
C ALA A 93 14.31 -11.57 7.09
N LEU A 94 13.25 -12.06 7.73
CA LEU A 94 13.16 -13.45 8.18
C LEU A 94 12.76 -14.41 7.06
N PHE A 95 11.84 -13.99 6.18
CA PHE A 95 11.36 -14.77 5.06
C PHE A 95 11.48 -13.98 3.76
N PRO A 96 12.68 -14.02 3.11
CA PRO A 96 13.00 -13.19 1.97
C PRO A 96 12.01 -13.31 0.82
N PRO A 97 11.73 -12.20 0.11
CA PRO A 97 10.90 -12.23 -1.07
C PRO A 97 11.62 -12.94 -2.23
N THR A 98 10.86 -13.43 -3.21
CA THR A 98 11.39 -14.18 -4.35
C THR A 98 10.96 -13.55 -5.68
N VAL A 99 11.86 -13.57 -6.67
CA VAL A 99 11.58 -13.09 -8.03
C VAL A 99 10.66 -14.10 -8.71
N GLN A 100 9.44 -13.66 -9.04
CA GLN A 100 8.42 -14.53 -9.63
C GLN A 100 7.65 -13.86 -10.77
N ALA A 101 8.01 -12.62 -11.10
CA ALA A 101 7.38 -11.87 -12.17
C ALA A 101 8.38 -10.96 -12.89
N ASN A 102 8.05 -10.59 -14.13
CA ASN A 102 8.85 -9.69 -14.96
C ASN A 102 7.94 -8.74 -15.75
N ILE A 103 8.41 -7.51 -15.94
CA ILE A 103 7.73 -6.52 -16.78
C ILE A 103 7.81 -6.98 -18.24
N LEU A 104 6.66 -7.15 -18.89
CA LEU A 104 6.56 -7.71 -20.25
C LEU A 104 6.56 -6.64 -21.34
N THR A 105 6.04 -5.45 -21.03
CA THR A 105 5.91 -4.35 -21.99
C THR A 105 6.32 -3.02 -21.35
N GLY A 106 6.71 -2.05 -22.17
CA GLY A 106 7.08 -0.71 -21.72
C GLY A 106 6.81 0.34 -22.78
N SER A 107 7.37 1.53 -22.60
CA SER A 107 7.24 2.67 -23.51
C SER A 107 7.80 2.37 -24.91
N THR A 108 7.12 2.85 -25.94
CA THR A 108 7.53 2.68 -27.34
C THR A 108 8.60 3.68 -27.79
N ASN A 109 8.80 4.78 -27.05
CA ASN A 109 9.67 5.89 -27.48
C ASN A 109 10.53 6.47 -26.36
N THR A 110 10.32 6.08 -25.10
CA THR A 110 11.12 6.51 -23.96
C THR A 110 11.92 5.33 -23.47
N LEU A 111 13.24 5.49 -23.47
CA LEU A 111 14.17 4.44 -23.07
C LEU A 111 14.89 4.86 -21.79
N THR A 112 15.01 3.94 -20.86
CA THR A 112 15.88 4.03 -19.70
C THR A 112 16.96 2.97 -19.89
N ASN A 113 18.23 3.37 -19.89
CA ASN A 113 19.36 2.46 -20.21
C ASN A 113 19.22 1.73 -21.56
N ASN A 114 18.72 2.41 -22.61
CA ASN A 114 18.43 1.82 -23.92
C ASN A 114 17.37 0.70 -23.91
N ILE A 115 16.62 0.54 -22.83
CA ILE A 115 15.52 -0.43 -22.71
C ILE A 115 14.22 0.37 -22.55
N PRO A 116 13.11 -0.06 -23.17
CA PRO A 116 11.79 0.55 -22.97
C PRO A 116 11.50 0.83 -21.49
N ALA A 117 11.23 2.08 -21.15
CA ALA A 117 10.93 2.47 -19.77
C ALA A 117 9.56 1.93 -19.34
N ALA A 118 9.45 1.42 -18.11
CA ALA A 118 8.20 0.88 -17.60
C ALA A 118 7.26 1.98 -17.09
N ARG A 119 5.95 1.76 -17.24
CA ARG A 119 4.90 2.70 -16.84
C ARG A 119 3.79 1.95 -16.13
N ALA A 120 2.99 2.64 -15.32
CA ALA A 120 1.82 2.06 -14.68
C ALA A 120 0.66 2.07 -15.67
N ALA A 121 -0.17 1.03 -15.69
CA ALA A 121 -1.21 0.79 -16.70
C ALA A 121 -2.47 1.65 -16.49
N GLY A 122 -2.29 2.94 -16.29
CA GLY A 122 -3.36 3.93 -16.12
C GLY A 122 -2.83 5.35 -16.25
N ALA A 123 -3.72 6.28 -16.59
CA ALA A 123 -3.39 7.70 -16.70
C ALA A 123 -4.23 8.50 -15.71
N ILE A 124 -3.60 9.49 -15.09
CA ILE A 124 -4.29 10.48 -14.27
C ILE A 124 -4.38 11.75 -15.13
N PRO A 125 -5.58 12.17 -15.56
CA PRO A 125 -5.72 13.43 -16.28
C PRO A 125 -5.21 14.57 -15.39
N SER A 126 -4.39 15.46 -15.95
CA SER A 126 -3.59 16.48 -15.25
C SER A 126 -4.39 17.62 -14.58
N HIS A 127 -5.63 17.37 -14.17
CA HIS A 127 -6.53 18.35 -13.54
C HIS A 127 -7.11 17.89 -12.21
N VAL A 128 -6.60 16.81 -11.62
CA VAL A 128 -6.98 16.43 -10.26
C VAL A 128 -5.81 16.73 -9.34
N ALA A 129 -5.95 17.82 -8.58
CA ALA A 129 -5.09 18.10 -7.44
C ALA A 129 -5.03 16.84 -6.53
N PRO A 130 -3.91 16.57 -5.85
CA PRO A 130 -3.91 15.56 -4.80
C PRO A 130 -5.07 15.88 -3.88
N ALA A 131 -5.97 14.92 -3.68
CA ALA A 131 -7.19 15.11 -2.91
C ALA A 131 -6.83 15.67 -1.52
N GLY A 132 -6.93 16.99 -1.39
CA GLY A 132 -7.26 17.60 -0.13
C GLY A 132 -8.61 17.04 0.22
N THR A 133 -8.68 16.36 1.35
CA THR A 133 -9.95 15.96 1.97
C THR A 133 -10.72 17.23 2.34
N GLU A 134 -11.39 17.85 1.36
CA GLU A 134 -12.65 18.50 1.61
C GLU A 134 -13.68 17.37 1.60
N LEU A 135 -13.96 16.92 2.82
CA LEU A 135 -15.13 16.09 3.10
C LEU A 135 -16.35 16.95 2.74
N GLU A 136 -16.88 16.75 1.54
CA GLU A 136 -18.28 17.04 1.29
C GLU A 136 -19.07 16.16 2.26
N ALA A 137 -19.81 16.79 3.16
CA ALA A 137 -20.59 16.09 4.16
C ALA A 137 -21.59 15.18 3.43
N PRO A 138 -21.56 13.84 3.63
CA PRO A 138 -22.60 13.00 3.09
C PRO A 138 -23.93 13.40 3.75
N GLU A 139 -24.97 13.50 2.91
CA GLU A 139 -26.36 13.54 3.39
C GLU A 139 -26.63 12.34 4.32
N PRO A 140 -27.59 12.45 5.27
CA PRO A 140 -27.75 11.46 6.33
C PRO A 140 -28.27 10.14 5.74
N GLU A 141 -27.35 9.26 5.36
CA GLU A 141 -27.64 7.90 4.95
C GLU A 141 -27.83 7.02 6.19
N ALA A 142 -28.84 6.15 6.11
CA ALA A 142 -29.34 5.33 7.20
C ALA A 142 -28.23 4.57 7.94
N GLU A 143 -28.36 4.53 9.26
CA GLU A 143 -27.43 3.91 10.20
C GLU A 143 -27.02 2.51 9.73
N ALA A 144 -25.78 2.37 9.26
CA ALA A 144 -25.23 1.09 8.82
C ALA A 144 -25.36 0.07 9.96
N SER A 145 -26.08 -1.03 9.70
CA SER A 145 -26.32 -2.06 10.70
C SER A 145 -25.01 -2.69 11.12
N TYR A 146 -24.91 -3.13 12.38
CA TYR A 146 -23.75 -3.89 12.87
C TYR A 146 -23.44 -5.13 12.01
N LEU A 147 -24.46 -5.68 11.36
CA LEU A 147 -24.31 -6.78 10.40
C LEU A 147 -23.65 -6.33 9.10
N ASP A 148 -23.95 -5.13 8.61
CA ASP A 148 -23.34 -4.57 7.40
C ASP A 148 -21.86 -4.21 7.63
N MET A 149 -21.54 -3.70 8.82
CA MET A 149 -20.15 -3.49 9.24
C MET A 149 -19.39 -4.81 9.39
N ALA A 150 -20.01 -5.83 10.00
CA ALA A 150 -19.40 -7.15 10.14
C ALA A 150 -19.20 -7.80 8.77
N GLU A 151 -20.19 -7.76 7.89
CA GLU A 151 -20.11 -8.31 6.54
C GLU A 151 -19.06 -7.58 5.70
N SER A 152 -18.95 -6.26 5.83
CA SER A 152 -17.88 -5.46 5.22
C SER A 152 -16.49 -5.87 5.74
N PHE A 153 -16.35 -6.05 7.06
CA PHE A 153 -15.12 -6.53 7.69
C PHE A 153 -14.75 -7.96 7.25
N PHE A 154 -15.71 -8.90 7.24
CA PHE A 154 -15.50 -10.27 6.75
C PHE A 154 -15.18 -10.31 5.26
N SER A 155 -15.80 -9.44 4.46
CA SER A 155 -15.53 -9.32 3.03
C SER A 155 -14.13 -8.77 2.76
N GLN A 156 -13.64 -7.83 3.57
CA GLN A 156 -12.24 -7.36 3.51
C GLN A 156 -11.24 -8.41 3.99
N MET A 157 -11.64 -9.32 4.88
CA MET A 157 -10.77 -10.40 5.34
C MET A 157 -10.53 -11.48 4.27
N TRP A 158 -11.48 -11.66 3.34
CA TRP A 158 -11.42 -12.68 2.29
C TRP A 158 -11.08 -12.12 0.90
N ARG A 159 -11.34 -10.84 0.62
CA ARG A 159 -10.90 -10.19 -0.62
C ARG A 159 -9.44 -9.76 -0.46
N PRO A 160 -8.54 -10.15 -1.39
CA PRO A 160 -7.20 -9.56 -1.43
C PRO A 160 -7.33 -8.04 -1.39
N THR A 161 -6.58 -7.39 -0.50
CA THR A 161 -6.56 -5.93 -0.34
C THR A 161 -5.82 -5.28 -1.51
N VAL A 162 -6.35 -5.46 -2.72
CA VAL A 162 -5.84 -4.76 -3.90
C VAL A 162 -6.11 -3.28 -3.68
N ALA A 163 -5.05 -2.47 -3.76
CA ALA A 163 -5.16 -1.04 -3.56
C ALA A 163 -6.19 -0.46 -4.54
N THR A 164 -7.07 0.42 -4.05
CA THR A 164 -8.05 1.05 -4.92
C THR A 164 -7.35 2.11 -5.78
N PRO A 165 -7.59 2.15 -7.11
CA PRO A 165 -7.04 3.19 -7.98
C PRO A 165 -7.41 4.59 -7.51
N ALA A 166 -6.51 5.54 -7.73
CA ALA A 166 -6.76 6.95 -7.41
C ALA A 166 -8.01 7.48 -8.14
N PRO A 167 -8.81 8.38 -7.54
CA PRO A 167 -9.97 8.97 -8.18
C PRO A 167 -9.61 9.60 -9.54
N GLY A 168 -10.36 9.23 -10.59
CA GLY A 168 -10.12 9.71 -11.95
C GLY A 168 -9.00 8.99 -12.72
N ALA A 169 -8.37 7.96 -12.14
CA ALA A 169 -7.46 7.09 -12.88
C ALA A 169 -8.21 6.33 -13.98
N VAL A 170 -7.76 6.49 -15.23
CA VAL A 170 -8.32 5.79 -16.38
C VAL A 170 -7.36 4.67 -16.79
N PRO A 171 -7.76 3.38 -16.70
CA PRO A 171 -6.92 2.27 -17.12
C PRO A 171 -6.47 2.41 -18.58
N LYS A 172 -5.21 2.10 -18.84
CA LYS A 172 -4.62 2.09 -20.18
C LYS A 172 -4.26 0.67 -20.60
N PRO A 173 -4.28 0.36 -21.91
CA PRO A 173 -3.76 -0.90 -22.42
C PRO A 173 -2.22 -0.88 -22.40
N LEU A 174 -1.60 -2.08 -22.41
CA LEU A 174 -0.15 -2.31 -22.25
C LEU A 174 0.32 -2.16 -20.79
N ASP A 175 1.64 -2.12 -20.59
CA ASP A 175 2.29 -2.07 -19.27
C ASP A 175 1.98 -3.33 -18.42
N LEU A 176 1.99 -4.44 -19.15
CA LEU A 176 1.76 -5.81 -18.70
C LEU A 176 2.98 -6.38 -17.97
N LEU A 177 2.73 -7.35 -17.11
CA LEU A 177 3.73 -8.25 -16.55
C LEU A 177 3.31 -9.70 -16.70
N VAL A 178 4.32 -10.58 -16.64
CA VAL A 178 4.11 -12.02 -16.49
C VAL A 178 4.44 -12.41 -15.06
N CYS A 179 3.56 -13.17 -14.40
CA CYS A 179 3.77 -13.67 -13.05
C CYS A 179 3.55 -15.18 -13.02
N MET A 180 4.44 -15.88 -12.30
CA MET A 180 4.42 -17.34 -12.16
C MET A 180 3.95 -17.80 -10.77
N LYS A 181 3.65 -16.88 -9.83
CA LYS A 181 3.23 -17.22 -8.45
C LYS A 181 1.84 -17.87 -8.39
N HIS A 182 0.95 -17.48 -9.28
CA HIS A 182 -0.41 -17.98 -9.33
C HIS A 182 -0.75 -18.44 -10.77
N PRO A 183 -1.73 -19.34 -10.95
CA PRO A 183 -2.23 -19.70 -12.26
C PRO A 183 -2.64 -18.46 -13.07
N PRO A 184 -2.66 -18.53 -14.41
CA PRO A 184 -2.93 -17.38 -15.26
C PRO A 184 -4.34 -16.83 -14.99
N MET A 185 -4.39 -15.79 -14.16
CA MET A 185 -5.50 -14.85 -14.04
C MET A 185 -5.63 -14.04 -15.34
N PRO A 186 -6.66 -13.17 -15.50
CA PRO A 186 -6.61 -12.15 -16.55
C PRO A 186 -5.24 -11.42 -16.54
N PRO A 187 -4.82 -10.85 -17.68
CA PRO A 187 -3.51 -10.22 -17.83
C PRO A 187 -3.19 -9.30 -16.65
N GLN A 188 -1.97 -9.40 -16.14
CA GLN A 188 -1.51 -8.61 -15.00
C GLN A 188 -0.80 -7.35 -15.48
N PHE A 189 -0.89 -6.28 -14.70
CA PHE A 189 -0.44 -4.95 -15.08
C PHE A 189 0.35 -4.30 -13.96
N MET A 190 1.22 -3.35 -14.32
CA MET A 190 1.78 -2.43 -13.32
C MET A 190 0.66 -1.53 -12.79
N ALA A 191 0.47 -1.53 -11.48
CA ALA A 191 -0.63 -0.83 -10.80
C ALA A 191 -0.19 0.54 -10.26
N GLU A 192 1.07 0.66 -9.86
CA GLU A 192 1.61 1.86 -9.22
C GLU A 192 2.75 2.49 -10.01
N GLY A 193 2.92 3.79 -9.83
CA GLY A 193 4.04 4.55 -10.37
C GLY A 193 4.24 5.90 -9.68
N SER A 194 5.09 6.74 -10.23
CA SER A 194 5.35 8.10 -9.74
C SER A 194 4.14 9.02 -9.89
N ASP A 195 3.79 9.73 -8.81
CA ASP A 195 2.77 10.79 -8.82
C ASP A 195 3.20 12.07 -9.54
N LYS A 196 4.50 12.22 -9.85
CA LYS A 196 5.09 13.44 -10.43
C LYS A 196 5.67 13.23 -11.82
N VAL A 197 6.20 12.05 -12.09
CA VAL A 197 6.90 11.75 -13.35
C VAL A 197 6.04 10.83 -14.18
N THR A 198 5.68 11.29 -15.37
CA THR A 198 4.93 10.49 -16.34
C THR A 198 5.78 10.18 -17.56
N ILE A 199 5.55 9.02 -18.16
CA ILE A 199 6.12 8.59 -19.42
C ILE A 199 4.93 8.31 -20.34
N ASN A 200 4.84 9.00 -21.47
CA ASN A 200 3.69 8.94 -22.38
C ASN A 200 2.33 9.17 -21.69
N GLY A 201 2.29 10.04 -20.68
CA GLY A 201 1.06 10.36 -19.94
C GLY A 201 0.63 9.32 -18.92
N GLN A 202 1.45 8.29 -18.65
CA GLN A 202 1.22 7.29 -17.60
C GLN A 202 2.30 7.43 -16.51
N PRO A 203 2.00 7.19 -15.22
CA PRO A 203 3.00 7.23 -14.14
C PRO A 203 4.21 6.35 -14.45
N ALA A 204 5.41 6.87 -14.19
CA ALA A 204 6.64 6.12 -14.40
C ALA A 204 6.86 5.10 -13.27
N VAL A 205 7.14 3.85 -13.61
CA VAL A 205 7.33 2.77 -12.63
C VAL A 205 8.75 2.75 -12.08
N ARG A 206 8.88 2.42 -10.80
CA ARG A 206 10.12 2.44 -10.03
C ARG A 206 10.25 1.20 -9.17
N SER A 207 11.44 0.98 -8.61
CA SER A 207 11.65 0.02 -7.52
C SER A 207 10.63 0.24 -6.40
N GLY A 208 10.00 -0.85 -5.95
CA GLY A 208 9.01 -0.83 -4.88
C GLY A 208 7.57 -0.58 -5.33
N ASP A 209 7.33 -0.06 -6.54
CA ASP A 209 5.97 0.11 -7.06
C ASP A 209 5.33 -1.27 -7.33
N ARG A 210 4.03 -1.41 -7.00
CA ARG A 210 3.28 -2.67 -7.08
C ARG A 210 2.63 -2.93 -8.44
N SER A 211 2.44 -4.21 -8.72
CA SER A 211 1.55 -4.71 -9.76
C SER A 211 0.13 -4.98 -9.25
N THR A 212 -0.79 -5.29 -10.17
CA THR A 212 -2.16 -5.73 -9.85
C THR A 212 -2.22 -7.07 -9.12
N CYS A 213 -1.10 -7.80 -9.05
CA CYS A 213 -0.98 -9.01 -8.24
C CYS A 213 -0.17 -8.79 -6.95
N ASP A 214 0.09 -7.56 -6.54
CA ASP A 214 0.91 -7.18 -5.37
C ASP A 214 2.41 -7.57 -5.46
N ALA A 215 2.91 -7.94 -6.63
CA ALA A 215 4.35 -8.09 -6.82
C ALA A 215 5.00 -6.69 -6.85
N LYS A 216 6.11 -6.50 -6.13
CA LYS A 216 6.85 -5.24 -6.05
C LYS A 216 8.06 -5.29 -6.98
N VAL A 217 8.32 -4.24 -7.74
CA VAL A 217 9.54 -4.12 -8.55
C VAL A 217 10.77 -4.19 -7.63
N VAL A 218 11.79 -4.96 -8.02
CA VAL A 218 13.01 -5.14 -7.22
C VAL A 218 13.76 -3.82 -7.00
N SER A 219 14.44 -3.68 -5.86
CA SER A 219 15.30 -2.53 -5.56
C SER A 219 16.77 -2.73 -5.96
N SER A 220 17.12 -3.93 -6.43
CA SER A 220 18.47 -4.28 -6.87
C SER A 220 18.44 -5.45 -7.86
N GLY A 221 19.54 -5.68 -8.58
CA GLY A 221 19.63 -6.73 -9.58
C GLY A 221 19.07 -6.29 -10.93
N LEU A 222 17.99 -6.91 -11.40
CA LEU A 222 17.33 -6.60 -12.67
C LEU A 222 16.48 -5.33 -12.56
N ILE A 223 17.18 -4.19 -12.44
CA ILE A 223 16.64 -2.83 -12.49
C ILE A 223 17.68 -1.82 -13.00
N SER A 224 17.29 -0.58 -13.28
CA SER A 224 18.24 0.49 -13.61
C SER A 224 19.29 0.66 -12.50
N SER A 225 20.54 0.79 -12.90
CA SER A 225 21.68 0.97 -11.99
C SER A 225 22.05 2.44 -11.75
N ASN A 226 21.48 3.38 -12.52
CA ASN A 226 21.92 4.77 -12.51
C ASN A 226 20.81 5.80 -12.81
N VAL A 227 19.58 5.37 -13.07
CA VAL A 227 18.44 6.29 -13.27
C VAL A 227 17.48 6.15 -12.10
N THR A 228 17.20 7.26 -11.43
CA THR A 228 16.21 7.34 -10.35
C THR A 228 15.07 8.27 -10.74
N ILE A 229 13.85 7.96 -10.29
CA ILE A 229 12.66 8.76 -10.55
C ILE A 229 12.05 9.18 -9.22
N GLY A 230 11.90 10.50 -9.03
CA GLY A 230 11.32 11.07 -7.81
C GLY A 230 9.79 11.00 -7.73
N GLY A 231 9.23 11.62 -6.70
CA GLY A 231 7.78 11.67 -6.45
C GLY A 231 7.29 10.65 -5.43
N GLY A 232 6.08 10.84 -4.93
CA GLY A 232 5.33 9.83 -4.18
C GLY A 232 4.87 8.69 -5.10
N SER A 233 4.12 7.74 -4.55
CA SER A 233 3.50 6.65 -5.31
C SER A 233 2.02 6.94 -5.53
N VAL A 234 1.50 6.59 -6.70
CA VAL A 234 0.08 6.66 -7.03
C VAL A 234 -0.37 5.35 -7.65
N VAL A 235 -1.52 4.85 -7.18
CA VAL A 235 -2.19 3.65 -7.71
C VAL A 235 -3.09 4.08 -8.85
N VAL A 236 -2.96 3.45 -10.02
CA VAL A 236 -3.79 3.74 -11.20
C VAL A 236 -4.55 2.52 -11.72
N ARG A 237 -4.38 1.35 -11.09
CA ARG A 237 -5.09 0.13 -11.44
C ARG A 237 -5.18 -0.85 -10.27
#